data_AF-A0A382FNT2-F1
#
_entry.id   AF-A0A382FNT2-F1
#
_cell.length_a   1.000
_cell.length_b   1.000
_cell.length_c   1.000
_cell.angle_alpha   90.00
_cell.angle_beta   90.00
_cell.angle_gamma   90.00
#
_symmetry.space_group_name_H-M   'P 1'
#
loop_
_entity.id
_entity.type
_entity.pdbx_description
1 polymer ?
#
loop_
_entity_poly.entity_id
_entity_poly.type
_entity_poly.pdbx_seq_one_letter_code
_entity_poly.pdbx_strand_id
1 'polypeptide(L)'
;MEELPPIKFGTSGWRGLIAKDFTFDRVRLTAQAIADFLKAERRKKSSPLTKRKPNIIIGHDARFLGRDFSLAVAEVLEANGFAALL
;
A
#
# COMPACT_ATOMS: atom_id res chain seq x y z
N MET A 1 0.92 -18.11 -21.23
CA MET A 1 0.24 -17.14 -20.34
C MET A 1 0.97 -15.83 -20.52
N GLU A 2 0.28 -14.75 -20.85
CA GLU A 2 0.93 -13.45 -21.04
C GLU A 2 1.47 -12.97 -19.69
N GLU A 3 2.77 -12.66 -19.61
CA GLU A 3 3.36 -12.16 -18.37
C GLU A 3 2.77 -10.78 -18.06
N LEU A 4 2.26 -10.61 -16.84
CA LEU A 4 1.79 -9.31 -16.37
C LEU A 4 2.98 -8.37 -16.23
N PRO A 5 2.87 -7.11 -16.68
CA PRO A 5 3.96 -6.16 -16.55
C PRO A 5 4.33 -5.93 -15.08
N PRO A 6 5.60 -5.59 -14.79
CA PRO A 6 6.04 -5.29 -13.43
C PRO A 6 5.27 -4.10 -12.83
N ILE A 7 5.10 -4.09 -11.51
CA ILE A 7 4.58 -2.92 -10.80
C ILE A 7 5.64 -1.81 -10.88
N LYS A 8 5.31 -0.69 -11.53
CA LYS A 8 6.22 0.46 -11.70
C LYS A 8 5.64 1.71 -11.05
N PHE A 9 6.35 2.24 -10.07
CA PHE A 9 6.05 3.52 -9.43
C PHE A 9 6.58 4.66 -10.28
N GLY A 10 5.68 5.53 -10.76
CA GLY A 10 6.03 6.83 -11.34
C GLY A 10 6.05 7.92 -10.27
N THR A 11 6.09 9.18 -10.70
CA THR A 11 6.06 10.36 -9.81
C THR A 11 4.78 10.43 -8.97
N SER A 12 3.66 9.93 -9.49
CA SER A 12 2.35 9.88 -8.81
C SER A 12 1.97 8.47 -8.35
N GLY A 13 2.95 7.64 -7.99
CA GLY A 13 2.72 6.27 -7.56
C GLY A 13 2.54 5.29 -8.72
N TRP A 14 1.90 4.15 -8.44
CA TRP A 14 1.61 3.11 -9.43
C TRP A 14 0.21 3.29 -10.04
N ARG A 15 0.10 3.07 -11.36
CA ARG A 15 -1.15 3.13 -12.12
C ARG A 15 -1.31 1.88 -12.97
N GLY A 16 -2.55 1.46 -13.17
CA GLY A 16 -2.88 0.30 -13.99
C GLY A 16 -4.37 0.25 -14.32
N LEU A 17 -4.75 -0.56 -15.31
CA LEU A 17 -6.15 -0.80 -15.61
C LEU A 17 -6.74 -1.78 -14.60
N ILE A 18 -7.89 -1.44 -14.00
CA ILE A 18 -8.59 -2.31 -13.04
C ILE A 18 -8.89 -3.66 -13.70
N ALA A 19 -8.69 -4.75 -12.93
CA ALA A 19 -8.87 -6.14 -13.34
C ALA A 19 -7.89 -6.66 -14.41
N LYS A 20 -6.99 -5.82 -14.94
CA LYS A 20 -5.86 -6.24 -15.80
C LYS A 20 -4.54 -6.08 -15.06
N ASP A 21 -4.13 -4.84 -14.84
CA ASP A 21 -2.87 -4.52 -14.17
C ASP A 21 -3.10 -4.24 -12.68
N PHE A 22 -4.25 -3.63 -12.35
CA PHE A 22 -4.61 -3.23 -10.99
C PHE A 22 -5.61 -4.23 -10.40
N THR A 23 -5.06 -5.25 -9.75
CA THR A 23 -5.79 -6.37 -9.13
C THR A 23 -5.59 -6.37 -7.62
N PHE A 24 -6.45 -7.07 -6.87
CA PHE A 24 -6.33 -7.19 -5.42
C PHE A 24 -4.97 -7.76 -4.99
N ASP A 25 -4.46 -8.78 -5.67
CA ASP A 25 -3.17 -9.39 -5.34
C ASP A 25 -2.02 -8.41 -5.51
N ARG A 26 -2.05 -7.59 -6.58
CA ARG A 26 -1.02 -6.58 -6.85
C ARG A 26 -1.14 -5.38 -5.93
N VAL A 27 -2.35 -5.03 -5.50
CA VAL A 27 -2.59 -4.04 -4.43
C VAL A 27 -2.02 -4.53 -3.10
N ARG A 28 -2.27 -5.79 -2.72
CA ARG A 28 -1.71 -6.39 -1.49
C ARG A 28 -0.20 -6.50 -1.54
N LEU A 29 0.37 -6.92 -2.68
CA LEU A 29 1.81 -6.96 -2.90
C LEU A 29 2.43 -5.56 -2.72
N THR A 30 1.78 -4.55 -3.29
CA THR A 30 2.20 -3.14 -3.13
C THR A 30 2.12 -2.70 -1.67
N ALA A 31 1.02 -3.01 -0.97
CA ALA A 31 0.84 -2.68 0.44
C ALA A 31 1.91 -3.36 1.32
N GLN A 32 2.28 -4.60 1.02
CA GLN A 32 3.34 -5.32 1.73
C GLN A 32 4.70 -4.62 1.53
N ALA A 33 5.03 -4.25 0.30
CA ALA A 33 6.26 -3.50 0.02
C ALA A 33 6.30 -2.15 0.76
N ILE A 34 5.17 -1.44 0.84
CA ILE A 34 5.04 -0.21 1.64
C ILE A 34 5.24 -0.51 3.13
N ALA A 35 4.63 -1.58 3.66
CA ALA A 35 4.79 -1.97 5.06
C ALA A 35 6.26 -2.26 5.41
N ASP A 36 6.97 -2.98 4.55
CA ASP A 36 8.39 -3.30 4.72
C ASP A 36 9.26 -2.04 4.69
N PHE A 37 8.99 -1.14 3.74
CA PHE A 37 9.66 0.17 3.68
C PHE A 37 9.43 0.98 4.96
N LEU A 38 8.18 1.11 5.43
CA LEU A 38 7.85 1.86 6.63
C LEU A 38 8.50 1.24 7.88
N LYS A 39 8.54 -0.09 7.98
CA LYS A 39 9.25 -0.79 9.06
C LYS A 39 10.74 -0.49 9.02
N ALA A 40 11.36 -0.51 7.85
CA ALA A 40 12.77 -0.18 7.69
C ALA A 40 13.06 1.26 8.11
N GLU A 41 12.24 2.22 7.67
CA GLU A 41 12.37 3.63 8.08
C GLU A 41 12.23 3.82 9.59
N ARG A 42 11.23 3.17 10.21
CA ARG A 42 11.03 3.24 11.67
C ARG A 42 12.16 2.62 12.49
N ARG A 43 13.01 1.77 11.91
CA ARG A 43 14.20 1.24 12.59
C ARG A 43 15.39 2.21 12.53
N LYS A 44 15.40 3.17 11.60
CA LYS A 44 16.48 4.16 11.46
C LYS A 44 16.34 5.23 12.54
N LYS A 45 17.30 5.30 13.47
CA LYS A 45 17.32 6.30 14.56
C LYS A 45 17.18 7.76 14.10
N SER A 46 17.66 8.08 12.90
CA SER A 46 17.57 9.41 12.29
C SER A 46 16.22 9.71 11.62
N SER A 47 15.40 8.70 11.35
CA SER A 47 14.12 8.89 10.66
C SER A 47 13.11 9.53 11.61
N PRO A 48 12.37 10.58 11.19
CA PRO A 48 11.31 11.17 12.01
C PRO A 48 10.18 10.17 12.32
N LEU A 49 10.09 9.06 11.58
CA LEU A 49 9.08 8.03 11.80
C LEU A 49 9.31 7.19 13.06
N THR A 50 10.54 7.12 13.59
CA THR A 50 10.84 6.40 14.85
C THR A 50 10.00 6.88 16.03
N LYS A 51 9.75 8.20 16.12
CA LYS A 51 9.02 8.83 17.24
C LYS A 51 7.51 8.92 17.01
N ARG A 52 7.01 8.54 15.83
CA ARG A 52 5.58 8.63 15.50
C ARG A 52 4.85 7.34 15.84
N LYS A 53 3.58 7.44 16.21
CA LYS A 53 2.68 6.27 16.29
C LYS A 53 2.59 5.59 14.91
N PRO A 54 2.47 4.26 14.82
CA PRO A 54 2.41 3.53 13.55
C PRO A 54 1.02 3.62 12.91
N ASN A 55 0.41 4.81 12.90
CA ASN A 55 -0.91 5.01 12.31
C ASN A 55 -0.76 5.42 10.84
N ILE A 56 -1.56 4.83 9.96
CA ILE A 56 -1.55 5.10 8.52
C ILE A 56 -2.95 5.50 8.09
N ILE A 57 -3.07 6.66 7.45
CA ILE A 57 -4.33 7.12 6.86
C ILE A 57 -4.42 6.57 5.44
N ILE A 58 -5.55 5.97 5.10
CA ILE A 58 -5.85 5.37 3.80
C ILE A 58 -7.09 6.07 3.24
N GLY A 59 -6.94 6.70 2.08
CA GLY A 59 -8.04 7.33 1.37
C GLY A 59 -8.24 6.70 -0.01
N HIS A 60 -9.48 6.71 -0.50
CA HIS A 60 -9.80 6.41 -1.89
C HIS A 60 -10.74 7.47 -2.47
N ASP A 61 -10.87 7.50 -3.78
CA ASP A 61 -11.86 8.31 -4.48
C ASP A 61 -13.10 7.48 -4.86
N ALA A 62 -13.99 8.07 -5.65
CA ALA A 62 -15.25 7.45 -6.07
C ALA A 62 -15.10 6.38 -7.18
N ARG A 63 -13.88 5.97 -7.56
CA ARG A 63 -13.70 4.95 -8.61
C ARG A 63 -14.21 3.58 -8.16
N PHE A 64 -14.56 2.77 -9.15
CA PHE A 64 -14.99 1.39 -8.94
C PHE A 64 -13.97 0.60 -8.09
N LEU A 65 -14.46 -0.14 -7.10
CA LEU A 65 -13.67 -0.88 -6.11
C LEU A 65 -12.72 -0.03 -5.24
N GLY A 66 -12.80 1.31 -5.27
CA GLY A 66 -11.92 2.18 -4.49
C GLY A 66 -11.94 1.84 -2.99
N ARG A 67 -13.15 1.65 -2.43
CA ARG A 67 -13.33 1.25 -1.02
C ARG A 67 -12.73 -0.13 -0.75
N ASP A 68 -13.00 -1.10 -1.60
CA ASP A 68 -12.55 -2.48 -1.42
C ASP A 68 -11.03 -2.60 -1.53
N PHE A 69 -10.40 -1.85 -2.44
CA PHE A 69 -8.94 -1.77 -2.52
C PHE A 69 -8.35 -1.12 -1.27
N SER A 70 -8.95 -0.05 -0.74
CA SER A 70 -8.50 0.54 0.53
C SER A 70 -8.59 -0.43 1.71
N LEU A 71 -9.66 -1.23 1.78
CA LEU A 71 -9.80 -2.29 2.79
C LEU A 71 -8.70 -3.36 2.63
N ALA A 72 -8.41 -3.80 1.40
CA ALA A 72 -7.34 -4.76 1.13
C ALA A 72 -5.95 -4.22 1.52
N VAL A 73 -5.70 -2.92 1.35
CA VAL A 73 -4.48 -2.27 1.85
C VAL A 73 -4.46 -2.25 3.38
N ALA A 74 -5.58 -1.89 4.01
CA ALA A 74 -5.70 -1.85 5.47
C ALA A 74 -5.41 -3.21 6.12
N GLU A 75 -5.96 -4.30 5.56
CA GLU A 75 -5.70 -5.68 6.00
C GLU A 75 -4.20 -5.99 6.08
N VAL A 76 -3.46 -5.66 5.02
CA VAL A 76 -2.02 -5.93 4.94
C VAL A 76 -1.26 -5.06 5.93
N LEU A 77 -1.61 -3.78 6.07
CA LEU A 77 -0.92 -2.86 6.98
C LEU A 77 -1.14 -3.24 8.46
N GLU A 78 -2.37 -3.61 8.84
CA GLU A 78 -2.70 -4.08 10.19
C GLU A 78 -1.99 -5.38 10.53
N ALA A 79 -1.95 -6.35 9.61
CA ALA A 79 -1.18 -7.59 9.77
C ALA A 79 0.33 -7.32 9.95
N ASN A 80 0.81 -6.16 9.51
CA ASN A 80 2.19 -5.72 9.67
C ASN A 80 2.41 -4.81 10.89
N GLY A 81 1.40 -4.58 11.74
CA GLY A 81 1.51 -3.79 12.97
C GLY A 81 1.34 -2.28 12.79
N PHE A 82 0.71 -1.85 11.70
CA PHE A 82 0.31 -0.46 11.47
C PHE A 82 -1.20 -0.29 11.66
N ALA A 83 -1.61 0.65 12.50
CA ALA A 83 -3.02 0.97 12.70
C ALA A 83 -3.56 1.73 11.49
N ALA A 84 -4.43 1.10 10.71
CA ALA A 84 -5.06 1.66 9.52
C ALA A 84 -6.27 2.53 9.90
N LEU A 85 -6.30 3.76 9.37
CA LEU A 85 -7.39 4.71 9.52
C LEU A 85 -8.01 4.97 8.14
N LEU A 86 -9.28 4.63 7.98
CA LEU A 86 -10.06 4.73 6.74
C LEU A 86 -11.05 5.90 6.78
#